data_AF-A0A5E4J5Y0-F1
#
_entry.id   AF-A0A5E4J5Y0-F1
#
_cell.length_a   1.000
_cell.length_b   1.000
_cell.length_c   1.000
_cell.angle_alpha   90.00
_cell.angle_beta   90.00
_cell.angle_gamma   90.00
#
_symmetry.space_group_name_H-M   'P 1'
#
loop_
_entity.id
_entity.type
_entity.pdbx_description
1 polymer ?
#
loop_
_entity_poly.entity_id
_entity_poly.type
_entity_poly.pdbx_seq_one_letter_code
_entity_poly.pdbx_strand_id
1 'polypeptide(L)'
;MHSWPTSTFFKILRYQIFNRNLVNFMSELYRKIINEALMAQHADVETVKSKRGSNFVVEDTRAYVDVVNKMKAMENQSKSVFKLHVDSVNAHFNVLSSLTKSIRPEDDPFVEHYQTPAILEIICEEDERFKKSLEAFIGAVGKAEALIGLEAARRYGGFYGPTCVVDFALIPGSTSNVVNRILNTVDIPDAHKQAILAAKSWGMNTSYGIGEVFSNQVEKGATLAEAVKREIEEVKYIYESPIEAQGKLMDAFGHKSFDVRQYMSQYKKRMTATVKEAMNEGVHYGNILTVPAYCVGDISHHIAQSTFNMCKDDVIMAVIDATTQVMDSTLNKAVDKIKSEYQLLSLATGSSAAAVEYILELDGFNAIMVVDLLTKRFHNYVQLYPTRGAAAELHNCDFMDMIYRGWKVLDRSMRLRNGLGGRLVPKVSGFDIDLEPIHQNEVLMNPQRYAYPACAITVRFSALMRLADYPCLLTSEPVTATMMTNIIALHKETPASPARVCKGCASASLVDFRHAYCQYREAV
;
A
#
# COMPACT_ATOMS: atom_id res chain seq x y z
N MET A 1 -10.37 -38.60 55.71
CA MET A 1 -9.54 -38.57 54.48
C MET A 1 -10.48 -38.44 53.29
N HIS A 2 -10.61 -37.26 52.70
CA HIS A 2 -11.35 -37.08 51.44
C HIS A 2 -10.34 -37.04 50.30
N SER A 3 -10.28 -38.13 49.53
CA SER A 3 -9.49 -38.25 48.32
C SER A 3 -10.05 -37.31 47.26
N TRP A 4 -9.29 -36.30 46.88
CA TRP A 4 -9.56 -35.52 45.68
C TRP A 4 -9.45 -36.43 44.45
N PRO A 5 -10.34 -36.33 43.44
CA PRO A 5 -10.25 -37.16 42.25
C PRO A 5 -9.04 -36.73 41.44
N THR A 6 -8.06 -37.62 41.32
CA THR A 6 -6.84 -37.46 40.53
C THR A 6 -7.10 -37.06 39.07
N SER A 7 -8.29 -37.34 38.52
CA SER A 7 -8.63 -37.00 37.13
C SER A 7 -8.83 -35.48 36.87
N THR A 8 -9.22 -34.69 37.88
CA THR A 8 -9.44 -33.24 37.73
C THR A 8 -8.12 -32.46 37.69
N PHE A 9 -7.12 -32.90 38.49
CA PHE A 9 -5.79 -32.30 38.52
C PHE A 9 -5.04 -32.46 37.19
N PHE A 10 -5.09 -33.65 36.58
CA PHE A 10 -4.48 -33.89 35.27
C PHE A 10 -5.16 -33.11 34.12
N LYS A 11 -6.47 -32.86 34.20
CA LYS A 11 -7.18 -32.02 33.22
C LYS A 11 -6.78 -30.54 33.34
N ILE A 12 -6.69 -30.01 34.55
CA ILE A 12 -6.24 -28.62 34.80
C ILE A 12 -4.79 -28.44 34.38
N LEU A 13 -3.91 -29.39 34.70
CA LEU A 13 -2.50 -29.34 34.31
C LEU A 13 -2.33 -29.43 32.78
N ARG A 14 -3.07 -30.30 32.09
CA ARG A 14 -3.08 -30.38 30.62
C ARG A 14 -3.62 -29.10 29.98
N TYR A 15 -4.67 -28.51 30.53
CA TYR A 15 -5.24 -27.24 30.06
C TYR A 15 -4.27 -26.07 30.26
N GLN A 16 -3.59 -26.00 31.40
CA GLN A 16 -2.57 -24.99 31.68
C GLN A 16 -1.32 -25.15 30.80
N ILE A 17 -0.85 -26.38 30.57
CA ILE A 17 0.27 -26.66 29.65
C ILE A 17 -0.12 -26.32 28.20
N PHE A 18 -1.32 -26.70 27.77
CA PHE A 18 -1.84 -26.37 26.43
C PHE A 18 -1.93 -24.86 26.23
N ASN A 19 -2.52 -24.12 27.19
CA ASN A 19 -2.58 -22.66 27.13
C ASN A 19 -1.19 -22.01 27.16
N ARG A 20 -0.24 -22.55 27.93
CA ARG A 20 1.13 -22.01 27.98
C ARG A 20 1.88 -22.25 26.67
N ASN A 21 1.72 -23.41 26.04
CA ASN A 21 2.31 -23.72 24.75
C ASN A 21 1.71 -22.84 23.64
N LEU A 22 0.39 -22.61 23.66
CA LEU A 22 -0.29 -21.72 22.73
C LEU A 22 0.19 -20.26 22.88
N VAL A 23 0.31 -19.76 24.11
CA VAL A 23 0.81 -18.40 24.38
C VAL A 23 2.26 -18.24 23.92
N ASN A 24 3.13 -19.22 24.18
CA ASN A 24 4.51 -19.18 23.72
C ASN A 24 4.61 -19.18 22.18
N PHE A 25 3.81 -20.02 21.51
CA PHE A 25 3.76 -20.09 20.05
C PHE A 25 3.27 -18.77 19.42
N MET A 26 2.23 -18.15 19.99
CA MET A 26 1.72 -16.86 19.48
C MET A 26 2.73 -15.73 19.67
N SER A 27 3.46 -15.71 20.80
CA SER A 27 4.55 -14.75 21.02
C SER A 27 5.69 -14.92 20.01
N GLU A 28 6.07 -16.17 19.71
CA GLU A 28 7.09 -16.49 18.70
C GLU A 28 6.65 -16.04 17.29
N LEU A 29 5.40 -16.31 16.92
CA LEU A 29 4.82 -15.85 15.65
C LEU A 29 4.87 -14.32 15.53
N TYR A 30 4.46 -13.58 16.56
CA TYR A 30 4.47 -12.11 16.53
C TYR A 30 5.88 -11.53 16.47
N ARG A 31 6.84 -12.12 17.20
CA ARG A 31 8.26 -11.76 17.09
C ARG A 31 8.80 -11.98 15.68
N LYS A 32 8.45 -13.12 15.08
CA LYS A 32 8.81 -13.42 13.69
C LYS A 32 8.25 -12.38 12.72
N ILE A 33 6.95 -12.06 12.82
CA ILE A 33 6.29 -11.07 11.94
C ILE A 33 6.98 -9.71 12.06
N ILE A 34 7.24 -9.24 13.29
CA ILE A 34 7.94 -7.98 13.55
C ILE A 34 9.35 -8.03 12.94
N ASN A 35 10.11 -9.09 13.18
CA ASN A 35 11.48 -9.21 12.68
C ASN A 35 11.53 -9.21 11.16
N GLU A 36 10.69 -10.00 10.48
CA GLU A 36 10.64 -10.02 9.01
C GLU A 36 10.31 -8.64 8.44
N ALA A 37 9.30 -7.97 8.99
CA ALA A 37 8.86 -6.66 8.52
C ALA A 37 9.91 -5.56 8.78
N LEU A 38 10.52 -5.53 9.96
CA LEU A 38 11.56 -4.56 10.28
C LEU A 38 12.85 -4.81 9.49
N MET A 39 13.23 -6.07 9.25
CA MET A 39 14.37 -6.38 8.37
C MET A 39 14.16 -5.85 6.95
N ALA A 40 12.93 -5.93 6.42
CA ALA A 40 12.60 -5.38 5.11
C ALA A 40 12.75 -3.85 5.10
N GLN A 41 12.13 -3.15 6.05
CA GLN A 41 12.25 -1.69 6.17
C GLN A 41 13.71 -1.23 6.34
N HIS A 42 14.49 -1.91 7.19
CA HIS A 42 15.89 -1.56 7.41
C HIS A 42 16.75 -1.82 6.18
N ALA A 43 16.47 -2.88 5.40
CA ALA A 43 17.17 -3.12 4.14
C ALA A 43 16.98 -1.94 3.17
N ASP A 44 15.77 -1.42 3.06
CA ASP A 44 15.44 -0.29 2.22
C ASP A 44 16.07 1.01 2.72
N VAL A 45 15.80 1.37 3.98
CA VAL A 45 16.23 2.63 4.58
C VAL A 45 17.76 2.73 4.61
N GLU A 46 18.47 1.67 4.99
CA GLU A 46 19.94 1.69 5.05
C GLU A 46 20.58 1.68 3.65
N THR A 47 19.96 1.00 2.67
CA THR A 47 20.40 1.08 1.27
C THR A 47 20.24 2.51 0.75
N VAL A 48 19.07 3.12 0.92
CA VAL A 48 18.82 4.51 0.51
C VAL A 48 19.76 5.47 1.23
N LYS A 49 19.96 5.30 2.53
CA LYS A 49 20.85 6.16 3.34
C LYS A 49 22.31 6.08 2.91
N SER A 50 22.78 4.92 2.48
CA SER A 50 24.16 4.73 2.01
C SER A 50 24.36 5.11 0.54
N LYS A 51 23.31 5.06 -0.29
CA LYS A 51 23.36 5.31 -1.73
C LYS A 51 22.74 6.63 -2.17
N ARG A 52 22.08 7.36 -1.28
CA ARG A 52 21.51 8.69 -1.60
C ARG A 52 22.57 9.57 -2.24
N GLY A 53 22.20 10.21 -3.34
CA GLY A 53 23.15 11.00 -4.14
C GLY A 53 23.88 10.26 -5.25
N SER A 54 23.90 8.91 -5.27
CA SER A 54 24.52 8.13 -6.34
C SER A 54 23.56 7.78 -7.48
N ASN A 55 24.11 7.19 -8.54
CA ASN A 55 23.32 6.59 -9.62
C ASN A 55 22.82 5.21 -9.19
N PHE A 56 21.52 4.99 -9.33
CA PHE A 56 20.87 3.72 -9.05
C PHE A 56 21.25 2.63 -10.06
N VAL A 57 21.45 1.41 -9.59
CA VAL A 57 21.45 0.20 -10.40
C VAL A 57 20.56 -0.86 -9.74
N VAL A 58 19.96 -1.75 -10.54
CA VAL A 58 19.03 -2.78 -10.03
C VAL A 58 19.67 -3.61 -8.90
N GLU A 59 20.98 -3.86 -8.97
CA GLU A 59 21.73 -4.59 -7.94
C GLU A 59 21.72 -3.92 -6.55
N ASP A 60 21.50 -2.60 -6.46
CA ASP A 60 21.39 -1.90 -5.17
C ASP A 60 20.23 -2.47 -4.32
N THR A 61 19.24 -3.10 -4.95
CA THR A 61 18.06 -3.71 -4.28
C THR A 61 18.36 -5.08 -3.65
N ARG A 62 19.59 -5.60 -3.78
CA ARG A 62 19.98 -6.93 -3.29
C ARG A 62 19.68 -7.16 -1.81
N ALA A 63 19.91 -6.16 -0.98
CA ALA A 63 19.72 -6.27 0.46
C ALA A 63 18.27 -6.65 0.81
N TYR A 64 17.29 -6.08 0.11
CA TYR A 64 15.88 -6.42 0.27
C TYR A 64 15.60 -7.86 -0.18
N VAL A 65 16.09 -8.25 -1.36
CA VAL A 65 15.94 -9.62 -1.89
C VAL A 65 16.48 -10.67 -0.91
N ASP A 66 17.65 -10.41 -0.31
CA ASP A 66 18.29 -11.32 0.63
C ASP A 66 17.52 -11.45 1.95
N VAL A 67 16.83 -10.40 2.39
CA VAL A 67 15.94 -10.44 3.55
C VAL A 67 14.68 -11.25 3.24
N VAL A 68 14.03 -10.99 2.10
CA VAL A 68 12.82 -11.73 1.67
C VAL A 68 13.11 -13.21 1.54
N ASN A 69 14.26 -13.59 0.98
CA ASN A 69 14.66 -14.99 0.84
C ASN A 69 14.83 -15.74 2.18
N LYS A 70 14.88 -15.04 3.30
CA LYS A 70 14.92 -15.65 4.64
C LYS A 70 13.53 -15.88 5.25
N MET A 71 12.48 -15.29 4.68
CA MET A 71 11.11 -15.45 5.15
C MET A 71 10.66 -16.91 5.02
N LYS A 72 9.98 -17.43 6.05
CA LYS A 72 9.51 -18.82 6.09
C LYS A 72 8.15 -18.91 6.76
N ALA A 73 7.29 -19.81 6.27
CA ALA A 73 6.04 -20.11 6.96
C ALA A 73 6.29 -20.89 8.26
N MET A 74 5.57 -20.54 9.34
CA MET A 74 5.40 -21.39 10.52
C MET A 74 4.33 -22.47 10.28
N GLU A 75 4.17 -23.42 11.22
CA GLU A 75 3.28 -24.59 11.06
C GLU A 75 1.83 -24.24 10.69
N ASN A 76 1.30 -23.13 11.20
CA ASN A 76 -0.06 -22.66 10.94
C ASN A 76 -0.18 -21.64 9.81
N GLN A 77 0.92 -21.37 9.09
CA GLN A 77 0.95 -20.44 7.97
C GLN A 77 1.02 -21.20 6.65
N SER A 78 0.26 -20.73 5.66
CA SER A 78 0.31 -21.26 4.30
C SER A 78 1.68 -21.07 3.67
N LYS A 79 2.29 -22.18 3.22
CA LYS A 79 3.59 -22.16 2.54
C LYS A 79 3.50 -21.54 1.15
N SER A 80 2.41 -21.79 0.41
CA SER A 80 2.22 -21.20 -0.91
C SER A 80 2.06 -19.68 -0.86
N VAL A 81 1.48 -19.11 0.21
CA VAL A 81 1.42 -17.64 0.39
C VAL A 81 2.82 -17.03 0.54
N PHE A 82 3.70 -17.63 1.34
CA PHE A 82 5.10 -17.19 1.43
C PHE A 82 5.82 -17.38 0.09
N LYS A 83 5.55 -18.48 -0.61
CA LYS A 83 6.13 -18.75 -1.92
C LYS A 83 5.71 -17.71 -2.96
N LEU A 84 4.44 -17.27 -2.97
CA LEU A 84 3.97 -16.17 -3.81
C LEU A 84 4.79 -14.90 -3.61
N HIS A 85 5.07 -14.54 -2.35
CA HIS A 85 5.90 -13.37 -2.02
C HIS A 85 7.35 -13.56 -2.46
N VAL A 86 8.01 -14.63 -1.98
CA VAL A 86 9.44 -14.86 -2.20
C VAL A 86 9.76 -15.06 -3.67
N ASP A 87 8.97 -15.88 -4.39
CA ASP A 87 9.20 -16.13 -5.80
C ASP A 87 8.87 -14.90 -6.65
N SER A 88 7.88 -14.07 -6.26
CA SER A 88 7.59 -12.81 -6.94
C SER A 88 8.78 -11.85 -6.88
N VAL A 89 9.33 -11.63 -5.68
CA VAL A 89 10.53 -10.78 -5.47
C VAL A 89 11.71 -11.29 -6.30
N ASN A 90 11.97 -12.60 -6.26
CA ASN A 90 13.05 -13.19 -7.07
C ASN A 90 12.77 -13.11 -8.57
N ALA A 91 11.54 -13.34 -9.02
CA ALA A 91 11.18 -13.25 -10.43
C ALA A 91 11.34 -11.81 -10.94
N HIS A 92 10.80 -10.84 -10.22
CA HIS A 92 10.90 -9.42 -10.54
C HIS A 92 12.36 -8.97 -10.59
N PHE A 93 13.14 -9.23 -9.54
CA PHE A 93 14.56 -8.91 -9.48
C PHE A 93 15.36 -9.49 -10.67
N ASN A 94 15.18 -10.79 -10.93
CA ASN A 94 15.96 -11.49 -11.95
C ASN A 94 15.58 -11.06 -13.36
N VAL A 95 14.30 -10.80 -13.62
CA VAL A 95 13.86 -10.33 -14.93
C VAL A 95 14.37 -8.91 -15.17
N LEU A 96 14.21 -7.98 -14.22
CA LEU A 96 14.74 -6.62 -14.36
C LEU A 96 16.25 -6.62 -14.60
N SER A 97 17.00 -7.37 -13.79
CA SER A 97 18.46 -7.48 -13.93
C SER A 97 18.90 -8.03 -15.28
N SER A 98 18.06 -8.83 -15.94
CA SER A 98 18.34 -9.36 -17.28
C SER A 98 18.01 -8.38 -18.40
N LEU A 99 17.10 -7.43 -18.16
CA LEU A 99 16.60 -6.49 -19.17
C LEU A 99 17.29 -5.12 -19.09
N THR A 100 17.71 -4.69 -17.92
CA THR A 100 18.37 -3.40 -17.74
C THR A 100 19.29 -3.37 -16.52
N LYS A 101 20.26 -2.45 -16.54
CA LYS A 101 21.12 -2.14 -15.41
C LYS A 101 20.50 -1.14 -14.44
N SER A 102 19.65 -0.24 -14.94
CA SER A 102 19.10 0.89 -14.19
C SER A 102 17.75 1.31 -14.77
N ILE A 103 16.94 1.99 -13.95
CA ILE A 103 15.62 2.50 -14.31
C ILE A 103 15.64 4.01 -14.05
N ARG A 104 15.07 4.77 -14.99
CA ARG A 104 15.01 6.23 -14.86
C ARG A 104 13.95 6.64 -13.83
N PRO A 105 14.10 7.80 -13.18
CA PRO A 105 13.10 8.33 -12.25
C PRO A 105 11.70 8.43 -12.81
N GLU A 106 11.55 8.70 -14.12
CA GLU A 106 10.23 8.84 -14.74
C GLU A 106 9.49 7.49 -14.89
N ASP A 107 10.23 6.38 -14.90
CA ASP A 107 9.70 5.04 -15.12
C ASP A 107 9.54 4.25 -13.80
N ASP A 108 10.28 4.60 -12.75
CA ASP A 108 10.27 3.89 -11.46
C ASP A 108 8.92 3.82 -10.72
N PRO A 109 7.95 4.75 -10.89
CA PRO A 109 6.65 4.62 -10.22
C PRO A 109 5.82 3.43 -10.74
N PHE A 110 6.08 2.94 -11.95
CA PHE A 110 5.20 1.97 -12.61
C PHE A 110 5.64 0.52 -12.44
N VAL A 111 6.86 0.25 -11.97
CA VAL A 111 7.45 -1.10 -12.01
C VAL A 111 6.73 -2.12 -11.10
N GLU A 112 5.95 -1.64 -10.13
CA GLU A 112 5.09 -2.45 -9.25
C GLU A 112 3.71 -2.79 -9.85
N HIS A 113 3.35 -2.21 -11.01
CA HIS A 113 2.05 -2.43 -11.66
C HIS A 113 2.05 -3.59 -12.67
N TYR A 114 3.17 -4.30 -12.82
CA TYR A 114 3.39 -5.25 -13.92
C TYR A 114 3.07 -6.71 -13.54
N GLN A 115 2.96 -7.00 -12.25
CA GLN A 115 2.86 -8.36 -11.73
C GLN A 115 1.45 -8.91 -11.93
N THR A 116 0.43 -8.20 -11.47
CA THR A 116 -0.96 -8.65 -11.55
C THR A 116 -1.48 -8.88 -12.96
N PRO A 117 -1.14 -8.07 -13.98
CA PRO A 117 -1.48 -8.41 -15.35
C PRO A 117 -1.07 -9.83 -15.76
N ALA A 118 0.16 -10.23 -15.43
CA ALA A 118 0.67 -11.56 -15.70
C ALA A 118 0.00 -12.65 -14.86
N ILE A 119 -0.24 -12.39 -13.56
CA ILE A 119 -0.90 -13.35 -12.67
C ILE A 119 -2.36 -13.58 -13.08
N LEU A 120 -3.08 -12.52 -13.47
CA LEU A 120 -4.47 -12.60 -13.91
C LEU A 120 -4.61 -13.48 -15.16
N GLU A 121 -3.69 -13.35 -16.12
CA GLU A 121 -3.67 -14.26 -17.28
C GLU A 121 -3.42 -15.71 -16.89
N ILE A 122 -2.51 -15.99 -15.95
CA ILE A 122 -2.28 -17.36 -15.47
C ILE A 122 -3.55 -17.96 -14.87
N ILE A 123 -4.26 -17.22 -14.01
CA ILE A 123 -5.51 -17.71 -13.40
C ILE A 123 -6.56 -18.00 -14.49
N CYS A 124 -6.70 -17.13 -15.49
CA CYS A 124 -7.62 -17.35 -16.61
C CYS A 124 -7.23 -18.56 -17.49
N GLU A 125 -5.94 -18.83 -17.65
CA GLU A 125 -5.43 -20.00 -18.39
C GLU A 125 -5.66 -21.32 -17.62
N GLU A 126 -5.60 -21.28 -16.29
CA GLU A 126 -5.69 -22.46 -15.42
C GLU A 126 -7.12 -22.75 -14.92
N ASP A 127 -8.00 -21.74 -14.85
CA ASP A 127 -9.39 -21.88 -14.40
C ASP A 127 -10.40 -21.25 -15.39
N GLU A 128 -10.97 -22.11 -16.23
CA GLU A 128 -12.00 -21.75 -17.21
C GLU A 128 -13.28 -21.17 -16.56
N ARG A 129 -13.61 -21.52 -15.32
CA ARG A 129 -14.79 -20.94 -14.62
C ARG A 129 -14.51 -19.50 -14.20
N PHE A 130 -13.30 -19.23 -13.73
CA PHE A 130 -12.89 -17.87 -13.43
C PHE A 130 -12.83 -17.02 -14.69
N LYS A 131 -12.24 -17.54 -15.77
CA LYS A 131 -12.21 -16.86 -17.08
C LYS A 131 -13.60 -16.44 -17.56
N LYS A 132 -14.59 -17.35 -17.52
CA LYS A 132 -15.99 -17.02 -17.85
C LYS A 132 -16.60 -15.95 -16.96
N SER A 133 -16.21 -15.92 -15.68
CA SER A 133 -16.67 -14.89 -14.74
C SER A 133 -16.06 -13.52 -15.08
N LEU A 134 -14.79 -13.50 -15.49
CA LEU A 134 -14.12 -12.29 -15.96
C LEU A 134 -14.77 -11.78 -17.27
N GLU A 135 -15.07 -12.67 -18.22
CA GLU A 135 -15.79 -12.34 -19.45
C GLU A 135 -17.19 -11.75 -19.17
N ALA A 136 -17.92 -12.33 -18.21
CA ALA A 136 -19.22 -11.79 -17.79
C ALA A 136 -19.09 -10.38 -17.18
N PHE A 137 -18.06 -10.15 -16.36
CA PHE A 137 -17.76 -8.83 -15.82
C PHE A 137 -17.39 -7.82 -16.92
N ILE A 138 -16.53 -8.18 -17.87
CA ILE A 138 -16.18 -7.35 -19.04
C ILE A 138 -17.45 -7.00 -19.85
N GLY A 139 -18.36 -7.95 -20.03
CA GLY A 139 -19.66 -7.72 -20.66
C GLY A 139 -20.53 -6.72 -19.88
N ALA A 140 -20.48 -6.74 -18.55
CA ALA A 140 -21.19 -5.79 -17.70
C ALA A 140 -20.56 -4.38 -17.75
N VAL A 141 -19.23 -4.27 -17.81
CA VAL A 141 -18.53 -2.99 -18.06
C VAL A 141 -19.04 -2.34 -19.34
N GLY A 142 -19.17 -3.12 -20.42
CA GLY A 142 -19.69 -2.63 -21.71
C GLY A 142 -21.13 -2.08 -21.66
N LYS A 143 -21.91 -2.45 -20.62
CA LYS A 143 -23.28 -1.99 -20.40
C LYS A 143 -23.38 -0.88 -19.34
N ALA A 144 -22.27 -0.55 -18.68
CA ALA A 144 -22.23 0.37 -17.54
C ALA A 144 -22.02 1.84 -17.94
N GLU A 145 -22.46 2.24 -19.14
CA GLU A 145 -22.22 3.58 -19.70
C GLU A 145 -22.66 4.72 -18.76
N ALA A 146 -23.88 4.63 -18.22
CA ALA A 146 -24.39 5.65 -17.30
C ALA A 146 -23.55 5.77 -16.03
N LEU A 147 -23.05 4.66 -15.50
CA LEU A 147 -22.22 4.63 -14.31
C LEU A 147 -20.82 5.17 -14.62
N ILE A 148 -20.14 4.63 -15.63
CA ILE A 148 -18.78 5.01 -16.00
C ILE A 148 -18.75 6.49 -16.42
N GLY A 149 -19.73 6.94 -17.21
CA GLY A 149 -19.83 8.35 -17.60
C GLY A 149 -20.05 9.30 -16.43
N LEU A 150 -20.91 8.93 -15.46
CA LEU A 150 -21.10 9.72 -14.24
C LEU A 150 -19.79 9.85 -13.44
N GLU A 151 -19.08 8.73 -13.22
CA GLU A 151 -17.87 8.71 -12.41
C GLU A 151 -16.70 9.41 -13.11
N ALA A 152 -16.56 9.23 -14.42
CA ALA A 152 -15.58 9.95 -15.23
C ALA A 152 -15.82 11.47 -15.21
N ALA A 153 -17.06 11.92 -15.40
CA ALA A 153 -17.41 13.34 -15.35
C ALA A 153 -17.15 13.96 -13.97
N ARG A 154 -17.50 13.25 -12.88
CA ARG A 154 -17.21 13.68 -11.51
C ARG A 154 -15.71 13.82 -11.26
N ARG A 155 -14.90 12.86 -11.69
CA ARG A 155 -13.43 12.91 -11.54
C ARG A 155 -12.82 14.04 -12.35
N TYR A 156 -13.26 14.21 -13.60
CA TYR A 156 -12.83 15.31 -14.46
C TYR A 156 -13.06 16.67 -13.78
N GLY A 157 -14.27 16.90 -13.26
CA GLY A 157 -14.61 18.13 -12.54
C GLY A 157 -14.01 18.26 -11.12
N GLY A 158 -13.20 17.30 -10.66
CA GLY A 158 -12.62 17.32 -9.32
C GLY A 158 -13.62 17.11 -8.17
N PHE A 159 -14.81 16.55 -8.46
CA PHE A 159 -15.91 16.38 -7.50
C PHE A 159 -15.51 15.64 -6.22
N TYR A 160 -14.62 14.65 -6.36
CA TYR A 160 -14.17 13.84 -5.24
C TYR A 160 -12.98 14.43 -4.50
N GLY A 161 -12.39 15.57 -4.91
CA GLY A 161 -11.11 15.98 -4.35
C GLY A 161 -9.98 14.98 -4.71
N PRO A 162 -8.85 14.99 -3.97
CA PRO A 162 -7.76 14.04 -4.15
C PRO A 162 -8.20 12.58 -4.00
N THR A 163 -7.87 11.72 -4.97
CA THR A 163 -8.23 10.29 -4.96
C THR A 163 -7.03 9.42 -5.31
N CYS A 164 -6.96 8.22 -4.77
CA CYS A 164 -6.00 7.21 -5.19
C CYS A 164 -6.48 6.47 -6.46
N VAL A 165 -5.53 6.07 -7.31
CA VAL A 165 -5.76 5.13 -8.43
C VAL A 165 -5.69 3.68 -7.97
N VAL A 166 -4.80 3.42 -7.02
CA VAL A 166 -4.63 2.18 -6.28
C VAL A 166 -5.18 2.42 -4.89
N ASP A 167 -6.28 1.74 -4.51
CA ASP A 167 -6.81 1.92 -3.17
C ASP A 167 -6.68 0.66 -2.33
N PHE A 168 -6.13 0.85 -1.14
CA PHE A 168 -6.09 -0.22 -0.15
C PHE A 168 -7.45 -0.49 0.51
N ALA A 169 -8.41 0.43 0.36
CA ALA A 169 -9.80 0.31 0.81
C ALA A 169 -10.72 0.98 -0.21
N LEU A 170 -12.04 0.74 -0.20
CA LEU A 170 -12.94 1.39 -1.15
C LEU A 170 -13.09 2.90 -0.86
N ILE A 171 -12.45 3.74 -1.66
CA ILE A 171 -12.46 5.21 -1.52
C ILE A 171 -13.46 5.82 -2.53
N PRO A 172 -14.18 6.90 -2.17
CA PRO A 172 -15.01 7.65 -3.11
C PRO A 172 -14.29 8.01 -4.42
N GLY A 173 -14.93 7.68 -5.54
CA GLY A 173 -14.45 8.03 -6.88
C GLY A 173 -13.28 7.21 -7.40
N SER A 174 -12.79 6.23 -6.65
CA SER A 174 -11.64 5.44 -7.08
C SER A 174 -12.00 4.35 -8.10
N THR A 175 -11.00 3.82 -8.81
CA THR A 175 -11.25 2.77 -9.82
C THR A 175 -11.87 1.52 -9.18
N SER A 176 -11.37 1.11 -8.01
CA SER A 176 -11.89 -0.05 -7.26
C SER A 176 -13.36 0.15 -6.86
N ASN A 177 -13.76 1.37 -6.54
CA ASN A 177 -15.16 1.71 -6.21
C ASN A 177 -16.08 1.51 -7.43
N VAL A 178 -15.68 1.98 -8.61
CA VAL A 178 -16.49 1.77 -9.83
C VAL A 178 -16.55 0.29 -10.21
N VAL A 179 -15.44 -0.43 -10.11
CA VAL A 179 -15.39 -1.89 -10.33
C VAL A 179 -16.33 -2.62 -9.37
N ASN A 180 -16.34 -2.27 -8.09
CA ASN A 180 -17.24 -2.86 -7.08
C ASN A 180 -18.72 -2.66 -7.44
N ARG A 181 -19.10 -1.47 -7.92
CA ARG A 181 -20.48 -1.17 -8.35
C ARG A 181 -20.91 -2.02 -9.52
N ILE A 182 -20.03 -2.20 -10.49
CA ILE A 182 -20.32 -3.04 -11.66
C ILE A 182 -20.44 -4.50 -11.21
N LEU A 183 -19.52 -5.01 -10.40
CA LEU A 183 -19.53 -6.38 -9.89
C LEU A 183 -20.80 -6.75 -9.11
N ASN A 184 -21.38 -5.80 -8.36
CA ASN A 184 -22.65 -5.97 -7.67
C ASN A 184 -23.84 -6.25 -8.62
N THR A 185 -23.71 -5.92 -9.91
CA THR A 185 -24.75 -6.17 -10.93
C THR A 185 -24.56 -7.49 -11.69
N VAL A 186 -23.44 -8.20 -11.46
CA VAL A 186 -23.08 -9.41 -12.21
C VAL A 186 -23.42 -10.65 -11.40
N ASP A 187 -24.08 -11.61 -12.04
CA ASP A 187 -24.38 -12.92 -11.45
C ASP A 187 -23.23 -13.91 -11.71
N ILE A 188 -22.22 -13.87 -10.83
CA ILE A 188 -21.04 -14.75 -10.82
C ILE A 188 -20.68 -15.09 -9.36
N PRO A 189 -19.89 -16.14 -9.09
CA PRO A 189 -19.50 -16.51 -7.72
C PRO A 189 -18.84 -15.36 -6.96
N ASP A 190 -19.18 -15.20 -5.68
CA ASP A 190 -18.66 -14.09 -4.86
C ASP A 190 -17.13 -14.08 -4.76
N ALA A 191 -16.51 -15.25 -4.58
CA ALA A 191 -15.04 -15.36 -4.58
C ALA A 191 -14.41 -14.83 -5.89
N HIS A 192 -15.09 -14.98 -7.03
CA HIS A 192 -14.62 -14.43 -8.31
C HIS A 192 -14.81 -12.91 -8.35
N LYS A 193 -15.92 -12.38 -7.85
CA LYS A 193 -16.12 -10.91 -7.73
C LYS A 193 -15.02 -10.30 -6.87
N GLN A 194 -14.74 -10.92 -5.73
CA GLN A 194 -13.72 -10.49 -4.78
C GLN A 194 -12.33 -10.55 -5.40
N ALA A 195 -12.02 -11.57 -6.22
CA ALA A 195 -10.77 -11.67 -6.94
C ALA A 195 -10.61 -10.59 -8.03
N ILE A 196 -11.67 -10.33 -8.81
CA ILE A 196 -11.66 -9.25 -9.83
C ILE A 196 -11.46 -7.88 -9.16
N LEU A 197 -12.13 -7.64 -8.03
CA LEU A 197 -11.97 -6.41 -7.27
C LEU A 197 -10.56 -6.30 -6.65
N ALA A 198 -10.05 -7.39 -6.06
CA ALA A 198 -8.70 -7.48 -5.51
C ALA A 198 -7.64 -7.18 -6.58
N ALA A 199 -7.81 -7.71 -7.80
CA ALA A 199 -6.93 -7.48 -8.94
C ALA A 199 -6.71 -5.98 -9.17
N LYS A 200 -7.76 -5.16 -9.13
CA LYS A 200 -7.62 -3.71 -9.39
C LYS A 200 -7.26 -2.88 -8.16
N SER A 201 -7.58 -3.35 -6.95
CA SER A 201 -7.20 -2.69 -5.71
C SER A 201 -5.70 -2.89 -5.43
N TRP A 202 -5.33 -3.67 -4.41
CA TRP A 202 -3.95 -3.94 -4.03
C TRP A 202 -3.18 -4.71 -5.11
N GLY A 203 -3.88 -5.45 -5.97
CA GLY A 203 -3.26 -6.11 -7.11
C GLY A 203 -2.74 -5.12 -8.15
N MET A 204 -3.25 -3.89 -8.21
CA MET A 204 -2.76 -2.89 -9.18
C MET A 204 -2.81 -3.39 -10.63
N ASN A 205 -3.89 -4.09 -11.03
CA ASN A 205 -4.07 -4.56 -12.40
C ASN A 205 -4.04 -3.36 -13.35
N THR A 206 -2.89 -3.20 -14.00
CA THR A 206 -2.45 -2.03 -14.74
C THR A 206 -2.37 -0.74 -13.91
N SER A 207 -1.59 0.20 -14.43
CA SER A 207 -1.41 1.57 -13.93
C SER A 207 -2.58 2.51 -14.24
N TYR A 208 -3.58 2.04 -14.99
CA TYR A 208 -4.71 2.86 -15.42
C TYR A 208 -5.61 3.29 -14.25
N GLY A 209 -5.96 4.57 -14.21
CA GLY A 209 -7.01 5.09 -13.33
C GLY A 209 -8.25 5.53 -14.11
N ILE A 210 -9.42 5.21 -13.58
CA ILE A 210 -10.68 5.62 -14.21
C ILE A 210 -10.76 7.16 -14.31
N GLY A 211 -11.42 7.66 -15.34
CA GLY A 211 -11.54 9.05 -15.74
C GLY A 211 -10.39 9.58 -16.60
N GLU A 212 -9.27 8.86 -16.70
CA GLU A 212 -8.07 9.36 -17.40
C GLU A 212 -8.29 9.45 -18.91
N VAL A 213 -8.83 8.40 -19.54
CA VAL A 213 -9.11 8.40 -20.98
C VAL A 213 -10.20 9.42 -21.29
N PHE A 214 -11.29 9.43 -20.51
CA PHE A 214 -12.35 10.43 -20.65
C PHE A 214 -11.80 11.87 -20.66
N SER A 215 -11.02 12.24 -19.65
CA SER A 215 -10.48 13.60 -19.51
C SER A 215 -9.60 13.99 -20.69
N ASN A 216 -8.70 13.08 -21.11
CA ASN A 216 -7.84 13.30 -22.25
C ASN A 216 -8.59 13.44 -23.58
N GLN A 217 -9.71 12.74 -23.75
CA GLN A 217 -10.49 12.78 -24.99
C GLN A 217 -11.34 14.05 -25.07
N VAL A 218 -11.94 14.48 -23.97
CA VAL A 218 -12.68 15.76 -23.89
C VAL A 218 -11.76 16.92 -24.24
N GLU A 219 -10.57 16.98 -23.65
CA GLU A 219 -9.58 18.04 -23.92
C GLU A 219 -8.99 17.99 -25.34
N LYS A 220 -9.10 16.84 -26.03
CA LYS A 220 -8.76 16.70 -27.47
C LYS A 220 -9.93 17.09 -28.40
N GLY A 221 -11.07 17.50 -27.86
CA GLY A 221 -12.24 17.95 -28.62
C GLY A 221 -13.28 16.86 -28.93
N ALA A 222 -13.19 15.68 -28.30
CA ALA A 222 -14.24 14.67 -28.40
C ALA A 222 -15.51 15.13 -27.68
N THR A 223 -16.68 14.68 -28.16
CA THR A 223 -17.92 14.83 -27.40
C THR A 223 -17.87 14.02 -26.10
N LEU A 224 -18.68 14.40 -25.10
CA LEU A 224 -18.75 13.64 -23.85
C LEU A 224 -19.13 12.16 -24.08
N ALA A 225 -20.04 11.88 -25.01
CA ALA A 225 -20.45 10.52 -25.34
C ALA A 225 -19.30 9.70 -25.95
N GLU A 226 -18.52 10.29 -26.86
CA GLU A 226 -17.34 9.63 -27.43
C GLU A 226 -16.25 9.38 -26.38
N ALA A 227 -16.04 10.34 -25.48
CA ALA A 227 -15.09 10.20 -24.38
C ALA A 227 -15.50 9.07 -23.43
N VAL A 228 -16.79 8.97 -23.07
CA VAL A 228 -17.31 7.87 -22.24
C VAL A 228 -17.16 6.53 -22.95
N LYS A 229 -17.45 6.47 -24.25
CA LYS A 229 -17.28 5.23 -25.02
C LYS A 229 -15.83 4.73 -24.98
N ARG A 230 -14.85 5.62 -25.15
CA ARG A 230 -13.42 5.28 -25.09
C ARG A 230 -12.98 4.88 -23.68
N GLU A 231 -13.52 5.52 -22.67
CA GLU A 231 -13.30 5.16 -21.27
C GLU A 231 -13.80 3.72 -20.98
N ILE A 232 -14.99 3.35 -21.46
CA ILE A 232 -15.52 1.99 -21.35
C ILE A 232 -14.61 0.99 -22.08
N GLU A 233 -14.16 1.32 -23.29
CA GLU A 233 -13.25 0.48 -24.08
C GLU A 233 -11.94 0.21 -23.30
N GLU A 234 -11.36 1.23 -22.66
CA GLU A 234 -10.15 1.07 -21.85
C GLU A 234 -10.39 0.20 -20.60
N VAL A 235 -11.49 0.45 -19.86
CA VAL A 235 -11.84 -0.36 -18.68
C VAL A 235 -12.05 -1.83 -19.07
N LYS A 236 -12.65 -2.12 -20.22
CA LYS A 236 -12.75 -3.50 -20.72
C LYS A 236 -11.37 -4.07 -21.03
N TYR A 237 -10.54 -3.27 -21.70
CA TYR A 237 -9.27 -3.72 -22.25
C TYR A 237 -8.28 -4.18 -21.18
N ILE A 238 -8.22 -3.48 -20.04
CA ILE A 238 -7.35 -3.85 -18.91
C ILE A 238 -7.70 -5.21 -18.28
N TYR A 239 -8.88 -5.78 -18.56
CA TYR A 239 -9.24 -7.14 -18.13
C TYR A 239 -9.25 -8.15 -19.30
N GLU A 240 -9.55 -7.70 -20.52
CA GLU A 240 -9.52 -8.55 -21.72
C GLU A 240 -8.11 -8.99 -22.11
N SER A 241 -7.11 -8.12 -21.96
CA SER A 241 -5.73 -8.37 -22.36
C SER A 241 -4.76 -7.60 -21.47
N PRO A 242 -4.65 -7.97 -20.19
CA PRO A 242 -4.03 -7.11 -19.17
C PRO A 242 -2.54 -6.84 -19.43
N ILE A 243 -1.75 -7.82 -19.91
CA ILE A 243 -0.33 -7.59 -20.26
C ILE A 243 -0.21 -6.56 -21.40
N GLU A 244 -1.00 -6.74 -22.47
CA GLU A 244 -0.96 -5.83 -23.61
C GLU A 244 -1.50 -4.44 -23.24
N ALA A 245 -2.55 -4.38 -22.43
CA ALA A 245 -3.09 -3.12 -21.92
C ALA A 245 -2.04 -2.32 -21.13
N GLN A 246 -1.36 -2.97 -20.18
CA GLN A 246 -0.26 -2.32 -19.46
C GLN A 246 0.89 -1.93 -20.39
N GLY A 247 1.24 -2.77 -21.38
CA GLY A 247 2.22 -2.43 -22.40
C GLY A 247 1.87 -1.16 -23.16
N LYS A 248 0.62 -1.01 -23.63
CA LYS A 248 0.15 0.19 -24.34
C LYS A 248 0.14 1.44 -23.46
N LEU A 249 -0.23 1.30 -22.18
CA LEU A 249 -0.16 2.42 -21.23
C LEU A 249 1.27 2.93 -21.09
N MET A 250 2.24 2.02 -20.99
CA MET A 250 3.66 2.39 -20.88
C MET A 250 4.23 2.95 -22.19
N ASP A 251 3.80 2.45 -23.35
CA ASP A 251 4.15 3.03 -24.65
C ASP A 251 3.64 4.48 -24.76
N ALA A 252 2.38 4.72 -24.36
CA ALA A 252 1.76 6.04 -24.38
C ALA A 252 2.40 7.01 -23.37
N PHE A 253 2.81 6.50 -22.20
CA PHE A 253 3.58 7.26 -21.21
C PHE A 253 5.00 7.58 -21.70
N GLY A 254 5.55 6.77 -22.61
CA GLY A 254 6.89 6.93 -23.16
C GLY A 254 7.98 6.28 -22.30
N HIS A 255 7.66 5.15 -21.65
CA HIS A 255 8.60 4.34 -20.87
C HIS A 255 9.80 3.91 -21.71
N LYS A 256 11.02 4.01 -21.16
CA LYS A 256 12.27 3.78 -21.91
C LYS A 256 13.29 2.89 -21.22
N SER A 257 13.06 2.53 -19.95
CA SER A 257 14.06 1.79 -19.17
C SER A 257 14.24 0.35 -19.63
N PHE A 258 13.19 -0.30 -20.15
CA PHE A 258 13.21 -1.66 -20.67
C PHE A 258 11.91 -1.98 -21.45
N ASP A 259 11.87 -3.14 -22.12
CA ASP A 259 10.66 -3.66 -22.75
C ASP A 259 9.70 -4.24 -21.70
N VAL A 260 8.60 -3.53 -21.46
CA VAL A 260 7.60 -3.86 -20.45
C VAL A 260 6.84 -5.15 -20.78
N ARG A 261 6.56 -5.42 -22.07
CA ARG A 261 5.88 -6.66 -22.50
C ARG A 261 6.79 -7.86 -22.32
N GLN A 262 8.06 -7.71 -22.68
CA GLN A 262 9.07 -8.74 -22.46
C GLN A 262 9.25 -9.02 -20.97
N TYR A 263 9.26 -7.98 -20.12
CA TYR A 263 9.27 -8.14 -18.66
C TYR A 263 8.09 -9.01 -18.18
N MET A 264 6.85 -8.61 -18.51
CA MET A 264 5.65 -9.30 -18.01
C MET A 264 5.57 -10.74 -18.53
N SER A 265 5.97 -11.01 -19.77
CA SER A 265 6.04 -12.36 -20.33
C SER A 265 7.03 -13.26 -19.59
N GLN A 266 8.23 -12.77 -19.30
CA GLN A 266 9.21 -13.52 -18.52
C GLN A 266 8.78 -13.72 -17.06
N TYR A 267 8.17 -12.70 -16.45
CA TYR A 267 7.64 -12.77 -15.09
C TYR A 267 6.50 -13.81 -15.01
N LYS A 268 5.53 -13.76 -15.94
CA LYS A 268 4.45 -14.75 -16.08
C LYS A 268 4.99 -16.17 -16.08
N LYS A 269 5.96 -16.45 -16.97
CA LYS A 269 6.58 -17.77 -17.09
C LYS A 269 7.23 -18.25 -15.79
N ARG A 270 7.87 -17.35 -15.04
CA ARG A 270 8.53 -17.69 -13.76
C ARG A 270 7.51 -17.95 -12.64
N MET A 271 6.39 -17.24 -12.64
CA MET A 271 5.37 -17.33 -11.58
C MET A 271 4.32 -18.42 -11.80
N THR A 272 4.17 -18.97 -13.01
CA THR A 272 3.13 -19.98 -13.32
C THR A 272 3.08 -21.13 -12.32
N ALA A 273 4.22 -21.75 -12.00
CA ALA A 273 4.25 -22.89 -11.08
C ALA A 273 3.77 -22.50 -9.67
N THR A 274 4.22 -21.34 -9.19
CA THR A 274 3.91 -20.82 -7.86
C THR A 274 2.44 -20.44 -7.73
N VAL A 275 1.87 -19.82 -8.76
CA VAL A 275 0.43 -19.51 -8.82
C VAL A 275 -0.41 -20.79 -8.76
N LYS A 276 -0.05 -21.80 -9.58
CA LYS A 276 -0.76 -23.10 -9.58
C LYS A 276 -0.67 -23.80 -8.23
N GLU A 277 0.48 -23.74 -7.56
CA GLU A 277 0.65 -24.29 -6.21
C GLU A 277 -0.29 -23.59 -5.21
N ALA A 278 -0.38 -22.27 -5.24
CA ALA A 278 -1.29 -21.51 -4.38
C ALA A 278 -2.77 -21.83 -4.66
N MET A 279 -3.15 -21.94 -5.93
CA MET A 279 -4.51 -22.37 -6.33
C MET A 279 -4.83 -23.76 -5.79
N ASN A 280 -3.90 -24.71 -5.93
CA ASN A 280 -4.05 -26.08 -5.44
C ASN A 280 -4.13 -26.16 -3.90
N GLU A 281 -3.45 -25.25 -3.19
CA GLU A 281 -3.52 -25.16 -1.73
C GLU A 281 -4.78 -24.45 -1.23
N GLY A 282 -5.66 -23.96 -2.12
CA GLY A 282 -6.88 -23.25 -1.76
C GLY A 282 -6.68 -21.77 -1.38
N VAL A 283 -5.53 -21.16 -1.71
CA VAL A 283 -5.35 -19.72 -1.46
C VAL A 283 -6.38 -18.94 -2.30
N HIS A 284 -7.12 -18.05 -1.65
CA HIS A 284 -8.15 -17.25 -2.31
C HIS A 284 -7.53 -16.45 -3.47
N TYR A 285 -8.17 -16.43 -4.65
CA TYR A 285 -7.61 -15.78 -5.86
C TYR A 285 -7.28 -14.31 -5.65
N GLY A 286 -8.09 -13.58 -4.87
CA GLY A 286 -7.76 -12.21 -4.48
C GLY A 286 -6.41 -12.06 -3.76
N ASN A 287 -6.02 -13.04 -2.94
CA ASN A 287 -4.71 -13.07 -2.28
C ASN A 287 -3.60 -13.45 -3.27
N ILE A 288 -3.86 -14.37 -4.21
CA ILE A 288 -2.93 -14.74 -5.29
C ILE A 288 -2.62 -13.54 -6.19
N LEU A 289 -3.61 -12.67 -6.46
CA LEU A 289 -3.44 -11.45 -7.24
C LEU A 289 -2.76 -10.33 -6.44
N THR A 290 -2.92 -10.30 -5.13
CA THR A 290 -2.43 -9.20 -4.27
C THR A 290 -0.99 -9.39 -3.82
N VAL A 291 -0.67 -10.57 -3.26
CA VAL A 291 0.63 -10.79 -2.61
C VAL A 291 1.81 -10.54 -3.58
N PRO A 292 1.81 -11.07 -4.82
CA PRO A 292 2.92 -10.86 -5.74
C PRO A 292 3.13 -9.40 -6.17
N ALA A 293 2.06 -8.61 -6.27
CA ALA A 293 2.16 -7.20 -6.67
C ALA A 293 2.64 -6.32 -5.51
N TYR A 294 2.16 -6.59 -4.31
CA TYR A 294 2.45 -5.72 -3.17
C TYR A 294 3.85 -5.90 -2.58
N CYS A 295 4.51 -7.04 -2.82
CA CYS A 295 5.81 -7.35 -2.23
C CYS A 295 7.03 -6.91 -3.06
N VAL A 296 6.84 -6.36 -4.26
CA VAL A 296 7.95 -6.06 -5.18
C VAL A 296 8.34 -4.59 -5.24
N GLY A 297 7.54 -3.70 -4.62
CA GLY A 297 7.77 -2.24 -4.64
C GLY A 297 9.17 -1.85 -4.14
N ASP A 298 9.82 -2.67 -3.33
CA ASP A 298 11.16 -2.37 -2.81
C ASP A 298 12.28 -2.52 -3.87
N ILE A 299 11.99 -3.15 -5.01
CA ILE A 299 12.95 -3.32 -6.12
C ILE A 299 12.66 -2.30 -7.21
N SER A 300 13.54 -1.29 -7.33
CA SER A 300 13.47 -0.28 -8.39
C SER A 300 12.22 0.60 -8.36
N HIS A 301 11.47 0.63 -7.25
CA HIS A 301 10.44 1.63 -6.95
C HIS A 301 10.76 2.36 -5.63
N HIS A 302 10.93 1.64 -4.50
CA HIS A 302 11.33 2.28 -3.24
C HIS A 302 12.83 2.50 -3.13
N ILE A 303 13.62 1.47 -3.42
CA ILE A 303 15.04 1.61 -3.69
C ILE A 303 15.19 1.93 -5.17
N ALA A 304 15.13 3.21 -5.51
CA ALA A 304 15.15 3.70 -6.89
C ALA A 304 15.90 5.03 -7.05
N GLN A 305 16.06 5.46 -8.30
CA GLN A 305 16.77 6.70 -8.61
C GLN A 305 16.03 7.93 -8.07
N SER A 306 14.69 7.97 -8.13
CA SER A 306 13.86 9.05 -7.57
C SER A 306 14.07 9.18 -6.06
N THR A 307 14.06 8.06 -5.32
CA THR A 307 14.31 8.02 -3.87
C THR A 307 15.74 8.46 -3.52
N PHE A 308 16.76 7.99 -4.25
CA PHE A 308 18.14 8.42 -4.04
C PHE A 308 18.32 9.92 -4.28
N ASN A 309 17.59 10.48 -5.24
CA ASN A 309 17.60 11.92 -5.53
C ASN A 309 16.94 12.72 -4.41
N MET A 310 15.79 12.26 -3.92
CA MET A 310 15.04 12.95 -2.87
C MET A 310 15.78 12.91 -1.54
N CYS A 311 16.35 11.76 -1.17
CA CYS A 311 17.03 11.59 0.12
C CYS A 311 18.42 12.23 0.18
N LYS A 312 18.90 12.88 -0.88
CA LYS A 312 20.09 13.78 -0.83
C LYS A 312 19.94 14.84 0.26
N ASP A 313 18.71 15.26 0.53
CA ASP A 313 18.37 16.15 1.62
C ASP A 313 18.47 15.43 2.97
N ASP A 314 19.27 15.99 3.88
CA ASP A 314 19.52 15.42 5.20
C ASP A 314 18.27 15.38 6.08
N VAL A 315 17.39 16.38 5.95
CA VAL A 315 16.15 16.45 6.75
C VAL A 315 15.17 15.40 6.25
N ILE A 316 15.03 15.21 4.94
CA ILE A 316 14.22 14.11 4.37
C ILE A 316 14.70 12.75 4.88
N MET A 317 16.00 12.47 4.77
CA MET A 317 16.56 11.20 5.26
C MET A 317 16.35 11.04 6.77
N ALA A 318 16.51 12.11 7.55
CA ALA A 318 16.30 12.08 8.99
C ALA A 318 14.84 11.83 9.39
N VAL A 319 13.87 12.35 8.64
CA VAL A 319 12.44 12.04 8.84
C VAL A 319 12.17 10.55 8.65
N ILE A 320 12.67 9.96 7.55
CA ILE A 320 12.50 8.53 7.25
C ILE A 320 13.16 7.67 8.35
N ASP A 321 14.40 7.99 8.71
CA ASP A 321 15.18 7.26 9.72
C ASP A 321 14.51 7.32 11.10
N ALA A 322 14.14 8.52 11.57
CA ALA A 322 13.48 8.68 12.87
C ALA A 322 12.12 7.98 12.91
N THR A 323 11.32 8.08 11.84
CA THR A 323 10.01 7.41 11.73
C THR A 323 10.17 5.89 11.80
N THR A 324 11.16 5.35 11.08
CA THR A 324 11.52 3.92 11.11
C THR A 324 11.91 3.48 12.52
N GLN A 325 12.75 4.24 13.22
CA GLN A 325 13.18 3.94 14.58
C GLN A 325 12.04 4.02 15.61
N VAL A 326 11.09 4.96 15.45
CA VAL A 326 9.87 5.02 16.29
C VAL A 326 9.05 3.75 16.12
N MET A 327 8.85 3.30 14.88
CA MET A 327 8.11 2.08 14.60
C MET A 327 8.81 0.85 15.19
N ASP A 328 10.10 0.69 14.95
CA ASP A 328 10.93 -0.40 15.46
C ASP A 328 10.86 -0.50 16.99
N SER A 329 11.24 0.58 17.67
CA SER A 329 11.29 0.63 19.14
C SER A 329 9.92 0.39 19.77
N THR A 330 8.85 0.91 19.16
CA THR A 330 7.47 0.71 19.61
C THR A 330 7.04 -0.75 19.49
N LEU A 331 7.27 -1.39 18.34
CA LEU A 331 6.92 -2.79 18.09
C LEU A 331 7.68 -3.72 19.03
N ASN A 332 8.99 -3.53 19.17
CA ASN A 332 9.85 -4.35 20.02
C ASN A 332 9.48 -4.24 21.52
N LYS A 333 9.04 -3.06 21.99
CA LYS A 333 8.54 -2.89 23.37
C LYS A 333 7.16 -3.51 23.60
N ALA A 334 6.35 -3.63 22.55
CA ALA A 334 4.97 -4.11 22.64
C ALA A 334 4.83 -5.64 22.48
N VAL A 335 5.81 -6.30 21.84
CA VAL A 335 5.67 -7.67 21.30
C VAL A 335 5.11 -8.71 22.28
N ASP A 336 5.51 -8.70 23.55
CA ASP A 336 5.07 -9.67 24.55
C ASP A 336 3.61 -9.50 25.00
N LYS A 337 2.97 -8.40 24.61
CA LYS A 337 1.62 -8.02 25.04
C LYS A 337 0.62 -8.02 23.89
N ILE A 338 1.07 -8.28 22.67
CA ILE A 338 0.24 -8.35 21.47
C ILE A 338 -0.66 -9.58 21.52
N LYS A 339 -1.90 -9.42 21.08
CA LYS A 339 -2.94 -10.47 21.13
C LYS A 339 -3.47 -10.88 19.75
N SER A 340 -3.18 -10.10 18.72
CA SER A 340 -3.54 -10.43 17.33
C SER A 340 -2.55 -9.81 16.34
N GLU A 341 -2.41 -10.47 15.20
CA GLU A 341 -1.66 -9.99 14.03
C GLU A 341 -2.19 -8.65 13.50
N TYR A 342 -3.49 -8.39 13.66
CA TYR A 342 -4.08 -7.09 13.31
C TYR A 342 -3.70 -5.97 14.30
N GLN A 343 -3.44 -6.30 15.57
CA GLN A 343 -2.86 -5.33 16.52
C GLN A 343 -1.44 -4.95 16.12
N LEU A 344 -0.63 -5.88 15.58
CA LEU A 344 0.70 -5.56 15.05
C LEU A 344 0.61 -4.57 13.90
N LEU A 345 -0.20 -4.87 12.88
CA LEU A 345 -0.38 -4.00 11.72
C LEU A 345 -0.90 -2.62 12.12
N SER A 346 -1.87 -2.57 13.05
CA SER A 346 -2.40 -1.31 13.59
C SER A 346 -1.34 -0.53 14.36
N LEU A 347 -0.47 -1.20 15.13
CA LEU A 347 0.57 -0.55 15.91
C LEU A 347 1.68 -0.03 15.02
N ALA A 348 2.15 -0.80 14.05
CA ALA A 348 3.17 -0.38 13.08
C ALA A 348 2.73 0.86 12.29
N THR A 349 1.56 0.79 11.64
CA THR A 349 1.06 1.92 10.86
C THR A 349 0.63 3.11 11.72
N GLY A 350 0.22 2.87 12.97
CA GLY A 350 -0.17 3.92 13.91
C GLY A 350 1.02 4.65 14.54
N SER A 351 2.11 3.94 14.85
CA SER A 351 3.33 4.55 15.38
C SER A 351 4.04 5.41 14.34
N SER A 352 4.17 4.95 13.10
CA SER A 352 4.71 5.76 12.00
C SER A 352 3.84 6.99 11.73
N ALA A 353 2.51 6.84 11.69
CA ALA A 353 1.60 7.97 11.53
C ALA A 353 1.74 9.02 12.65
N ALA A 354 1.82 8.58 13.91
CA ALA A 354 2.03 9.47 15.05
C ALA A 354 3.40 10.16 15.01
N ALA A 355 4.45 9.46 14.58
CA ALA A 355 5.78 10.01 14.41
C ALA A 355 5.81 11.14 13.38
N VAL A 356 5.23 10.91 12.20
CA VAL A 356 5.22 11.90 11.12
C VAL A 356 4.40 13.14 11.48
N GLU A 357 3.21 12.97 12.06
CA GLU A 357 2.44 14.11 12.56
C GLU A 357 3.20 14.86 13.66
N TYR A 358 3.88 14.15 14.57
CA TYR A 358 4.63 14.80 15.64
C TYR A 358 5.78 15.65 15.07
N ILE A 359 6.49 15.15 14.05
CA ILE A 359 7.52 15.91 13.32
C ILE A 359 6.91 17.18 12.68
N LEU A 360 5.70 17.09 12.14
CA LEU A 360 4.96 18.23 11.58
C LEU A 360 4.61 19.26 12.66
N GLU A 361 4.13 18.82 13.83
CA GLU A 361 3.79 19.67 14.98
C GLU A 361 5.00 20.40 15.58
N LEU A 362 6.23 19.87 15.42
CA LEU A 362 7.46 20.55 15.85
C LEU A 362 7.73 21.87 15.11
N ASP A 363 7.19 22.04 13.89
CA ASP A 363 7.23 23.30 13.13
C ASP A 363 5.95 24.15 13.33
N GLY A 364 5.02 23.70 14.19
CA GLY A 364 3.75 24.39 14.43
C GLY A 364 2.67 24.13 13.37
N PHE A 365 2.88 23.17 12.47
CA PHE A 365 1.87 22.69 11.52
C PHE A 365 1.11 21.49 12.10
N ASN A 366 -0.04 21.16 11.52
CA ASN A 366 -0.77 19.93 11.86
C ASN A 366 -1.49 19.37 10.64
N ALA A 367 -2.00 18.15 10.75
CA ALA A 367 -2.72 17.47 9.68
C ALA A 367 -3.88 18.30 9.11
N ILE A 368 -4.64 19.02 9.95
CA ILE A 368 -5.80 19.79 9.48
C ILE A 368 -5.36 20.87 8.49
N MET A 369 -4.30 21.61 8.82
CA MET A 369 -3.75 22.67 7.95
C MET A 369 -3.24 22.11 6.62
N VAL A 370 -2.52 20.99 6.68
CA VAL A 370 -1.91 20.37 5.48
C VAL A 370 -2.96 19.73 4.58
N VAL A 371 -3.96 19.05 5.16
CA VAL A 371 -5.06 18.44 4.40
C VAL A 371 -5.88 19.52 3.70
N ASP A 372 -6.19 20.63 4.37
CA ASP A 372 -6.86 21.78 3.76
C ASP A 372 -6.03 22.37 2.61
N LEU A 373 -4.72 22.57 2.82
CA LEU A 373 -3.81 23.09 1.81
C LEU A 373 -3.77 22.20 0.56
N LEU A 374 -3.51 20.90 0.72
CA LEU A 374 -3.36 19.96 -0.39
C LEU A 374 -4.70 19.73 -1.12
N THR A 375 -5.82 19.73 -0.39
CA THR A 375 -7.16 19.62 -1.01
C THR A 375 -7.49 20.87 -1.83
N LYS A 376 -7.24 22.08 -1.31
CA LYS A 376 -7.41 23.32 -2.08
C LYS A 376 -6.48 23.38 -3.29
N ARG A 377 -5.21 22.98 -3.10
CA ARG A 377 -4.23 22.89 -4.19
C ARG A 377 -4.72 21.92 -5.28
N PHE A 378 -5.28 20.77 -4.93
CA PHE A 378 -5.85 19.82 -5.89
C PHE A 378 -6.92 20.48 -6.77
N HIS A 379 -7.88 21.21 -6.19
CA HIS A 379 -8.93 21.87 -6.99
C HIS A 379 -8.37 22.94 -7.93
N ASN A 380 -7.31 23.64 -7.53
CA ASN A 380 -6.59 24.55 -8.44
C ASN A 380 -5.83 23.78 -9.52
N TYR A 381 -5.22 22.65 -9.17
CA TYR A 381 -4.45 21.82 -10.10
C TYR A 381 -5.34 21.18 -11.18
N VAL A 382 -6.58 20.80 -10.84
CA VAL A 382 -7.60 20.37 -11.81
C VAL A 382 -7.84 21.43 -12.88
N GLN A 383 -7.92 22.71 -12.48
CA GLN A 383 -8.16 23.82 -13.41
C GLN A 383 -6.94 24.13 -14.27
N LEU A 384 -5.74 23.98 -13.72
CA LEU A 384 -4.48 24.19 -14.46
C LEU A 384 -4.19 23.04 -15.44
N TYR A 385 -4.52 21.81 -15.07
CA TYR A 385 -4.17 20.59 -15.78
C TYR A 385 -5.36 19.63 -15.86
N PRO A 386 -6.36 19.91 -16.73
CA PRO A 386 -7.54 19.05 -16.87
C PRO A 386 -7.20 17.65 -17.40
N THR A 387 -6.06 17.49 -18.08
CA THR A 387 -5.54 16.19 -18.57
C THR A 387 -4.56 15.49 -17.63
N ARG A 388 -4.41 15.95 -16.38
CA ARG A 388 -3.51 15.31 -15.40
C ARG A 388 -3.78 13.80 -15.30
N GLY A 389 -2.70 13.02 -15.18
CA GLY A 389 -2.81 11.58 -14.97
C GLY A 389 -3.54 11.28 -13.66
N ALA A 390 -4.30 10.20 -13.62
CA ALA A 390 -5.06 9.87 -12.42
C ALA A 390 -4.13 9.58 -11.21
N ALA A 391 -2.91 9.11 -11.48
CA ALA A 391 -1.90 8.80 -10.46
C ALA A 391 -1.21 10.04 -9.86
N ALA A 392 -1.36 11.23 -10.44
CA ALA A 392 -0.65 12.44 -10.01
C ALA A 392 -0.92 12.85 -8.54
N GLU A 393 -2.02 12.36 -7.96
CA GLU A 393 -2.47 12.71 -6.61
C GLU A 393 -2.52 11.50 -5.67
N LEU A 394 -2.06 10.33 -6.13
CA LEU A 394 -2.12 9.06 -5.41
C LEU A 394 -1.48 9.19 -4.02
N HIS A 395 -0.20 9.53 -4.01
CA HIS A 395 0.61 9.58 -2.80
C HIS A 395 0.26 10.75 -1.87
N ASN A 396 -0.22 11.87 -2.42
CA ASN A 396 -0.73 12.97 -1.59
C ASN A 396 -1.92 12.50 -0.74
N CYS A 397 -2.80 11.66 -1.29
CA CYS A 397 -3.92 11.10 -0.54
C CYS A 397 -3.45 10.17 0.59
N ASP A 398 -2.46 9.31 0.35
CA ASP A 398 -1.92 8.43 1.38
C ASP A 398 -1.17 9.19 2.48
N PHE A 399 -0.40 10.21 2.12
CA PHE A 399 0.26 11.09 3.08
C PHE A 399 -0.76 11.82 3.96
N MET A 400 -1.80 12.41 3.36
CA MET A 400 -2.88 13.08 4.10
C MET A 400 -3.58 12.12 5.07
N ASP A 401 -3.89 10.90 4.62
CA ASP A 401 -4.52 9.89 5.47
C ASP A 401 -3.61 9.45 6.64
N MET A 402 -2.30 9.35 6.40
CA MET A 402 -1.30 9.04 7.42
C MET A 402 -1.23 10.14 8.48
N ILE A 403 -0.99 11.39 8.10
CA ILE A 403 -0.87 12.49 9.08
C ILE A 403 -2.18 12.73 9.83
N TYR A 404 -3.34 12.58 9.17
CA TYR A 404 -4.63 12.68 9.85
C TYR A 404 -4.85 11.56 10.87
N ARG A 405 -4.37 10.34 10.58
CA ARG A 405 -4.35 9.26 11.57
C ARG A 405 -3.45 9.61 12.75
N GLY A 406 -2.26 10.14 12.49
CA GLY A 406 -1.33 10.63 13.51
C GLY A 406 -1.97 11.71 14.40
N TRP A 407 -2.59 12.70 13.78
CA TRP A 407 -3.25 13.82 14.47
C TRP A 407 -4.33 13.35 15.44
N LYS A 408 -5.18 12.38 15.05
CA LYS A 408 -6.18 11.81 15.96
C LYS A 408 -5.55 11.13 17.19
N VAL A 409 -4.37 10.54 17.04
CA VAL A 409 -3.61 9.91 18.12
C VAL A 409 -2.99 10.98 19.03
N LEU A 410 -2.35 11.99 18.44
CA LEU A 410 -1.68 13.06 19.19
C LEU A 410 -2.68 13.97 19.90
N ASP A 411 -3.74 14.45 19.23
CA ASP A 411 -4.78 15.30 19.82
C ASP A 411 -5.42 14.64 21.04
N ARG A 412 -5.77 13.35 20.95
CA ARG A 412 -6.27 12.58 22.10
C ARG A 412 -5.28 12.58 23.26
N SER A 413 -4.00 12.37 22.96
CA SER A 413 -2.94 12.29 23.96
C SER A 413 -2.66 13.65 24.60
N MET A 414 -2.71 14.72 23.82
CA MET A 414 -2.58 16.11 24.28
C MET A 414 -3.73 16.51 25.21
N ARG A 415 -4.98 16.15 24.85
CA ARG A 415 -6.14 16.37 25.73
C ARG A 415 -6.03 15.63 27.05
N LEU A 416 -5.56 14.38 27.03
CA LEU A 416 -5.33 13.60 28.25
C LEU A 416 -4.20 14.17 29.11
N ARG A 417 -3.13 14.67 28.47
CA ARG A 417 -2.02 15.34 29.14
C ARG A 417 -2.47 16.64 29.82
N ASN A 418 -3.44 17.36 29.25
CA ASN A 418 -4.10 18.54 29.84
C ASN A 418 -3.14 19.53 30.53
N GLY A 419 -2.10 19.98 29.83
CA GLY A 419 -1.14 20.96 30.34
C GLY A 419 -0.08 20.43 31.32
N LEU A 420 -0.08 19.13 31.64
CA LEU A 420 1.01 18.52 32.42
C LEU A 420 2.35 18.68 31.69
N GLY A 421 3.44 18.84 32.44
CA GLY A 421 4.80 18.88 31.88
C GLY A 421 5.27 17.50 31.36
N GLY A 422 6.41 17.48 30.66
CA GLY A 422 7.05 16.24 30.20
C GLY A 422 6.78 15.91 28.73
N ARG A 423 7.38 14.79 28.28
CA ARG A 423 7.23 14.28 26.91
C ARG A 423 5.83 13.73 26.68
N LEU A 424 5.29 13.95 25.49
CA LEU A 424 4.03 13.34 25.08
C LEU A 424 4.25 11.83 24.89
N VAL A 425 3.33 11.01 25.43
CA VAL A 425 3.35 9.56 25.24
C VAL A 425 2.02 9.15 24.60
N PRO A 426 1.94 9.14 23.26
CA PRO A 426 0.72 8.77 22.58
C PRO A 426 0.48 7.27 22.64
N LYS A 427 -0.77 6.84 22.40
CA LYS A 427 -1.15 5.43 22.43
C LYS A 427 -1.92 4.97 21.19
N VAL A 428 -1.54 3.81 20.67
CA VAL A 428 -2.27 3.09 19.62
C VAL A 428 -2.56 1.67 20.10
N SER A 429 -3.81 1.23 19.98
CA SER A 429 -4.23 -0.12 20.37
C SER A 429 -3.86 -0.51 21.82
N GLY A 430 -3.74 0.49 22.71
CA GLY A 430 -3.37 0.30 24.12
C GLY A 430 -1.86 0.27 24.40
N PHE A 431 -1.02 0.42 23.38
CA PHE A 431 0.44 0.46 23.48
C PHE A 431 0.96 1.89 23.41
N ASP A 432 1.98 2.17 24.21
CA ASP A 432 2.67 3.46 24.22
C ASP A 432 3.57 3.54 22.98
N ILE A 433 3.52 4.68 22.29
CA ILE A 433 4.38 4.99 21.15
C ILE A 433 5.65 5.64 21.65
N ASP A 434 6.79 5.14 21.20
CA ASP A 434 8.10 5.66 21.54
C ASP A 434 8.53 6.78 20.58
N LEU A 435 8.24 8.04 20.93
CA LEU A 435 8.66 9.21 20.15
C LEU A 435 10.14 9.61 20.40
N GLU A 436 10.87 8.88 21.23
CA GLU A 436 12.24 9.24 21.59
C GLU A 436 13.23 9.34 20.43
N PRO A 437 13.19 8.45 19.42
CA PRO A 437 14.09 8.55 18.28
C PRO A 437 14.04 9.90 17.55
N ILE A 438 12.89 10.59 17.56
CA ILE A 438 12.76 11.94 16.99
C ILE A 438 13.56 12.95 17.82
N HIS A 439 13.47 12.86 19.15
CA HIS A 439 14.19 13.76 20.06
C HIS A 439 15.69 13.51 20.12
N GLN A 440 16.13 12.29 19.80
CA GLN A 440 17.54 11.93 19.73
C GLN A 440 18.15 12.20 18.34
N ASN A 441 17.32 12.46 17.33
CA ASN A 441 17.79 12.75 15.98
C ASN A 441 18.35 14.19 15.90
N GLU A 442 19.66 14.30 15.68
CA GLU A 442 20.37 15.58 15.65
C GLU A 442 19.84 16.51 14.54
N VAL A 443 19.57 15.96 13.35
CA VAL A 443 19.08 16.73 12.20
C VAL A 443 17.71 17.32 12.50
N LEU A 444 16.77 16.46 12.94
CA LEU A 444 15.40 16.88 13.22
C LEU A 444 15.35 17.86 14.39
N MET A 445 16.18 17.73 15.42
CA MET A 445 16.16 18.66 16.55
C MET A 445 16.98 19.93 16.35
N ASN A 446 17.68 20.08 15.21
CA ASN A 446 18.48 21.26 14.87
C ASN A 446 18.16 21.82 13.47
N PRO A 447 16.90 22.19 13.16
CA PRO A 447 16.49 22.67 11.83
C PRO A 447 17.26 23.93 11.39
N GLN A 448 17.73 24.75 12.34
CA GLN A 448 18.52 25.95 12.10
C GLN A 448 19.85 25.71 11.37
N ARG A 449 20.31 24.46 11.28
CA ARG A 449 21.53 24.08 10.53
C ARG A 449 21.27 23.82 9.05
N TYR A 450 19.99 23.70 8.65
CA TYR A 450 19.56 23.28 7.31
C TYR A 450 18.77 24.36 6.57
N ALA A 451 18.70 25.57 7.15
CA ALA A 451 18.07 26.75 6.55
C ALA A 451 18.72 28.02 7.11
N TYR A 452 18.16 29.19 6.78
CA TYR A 452 18.59 30.43 7.42
C TYR A 452 18.30 30.36 8.94
N PRO A 453 19.31 30.39 9.83
CA PRO A 453 19.16 29.88 11.20
C PRO A 453 18.05 30.53 12.02
N ALA A 454 17.83 31.84 11.87
CA ALA A 454 16.80 32.57 12.62
C ALA A 454 15.36 32.35 12.09
N CYS A 455 15.22 31.74 10.91
CA CYS A 455 13.94 31.58 10.20
C CYS A 455 13.63 30.11 9.91
N ALA A 456 14.32 29.16 10.54
CA ALA A 456 14.20 27.72 10.29
C ALA A 456 12.94 27.08 10.90
N ILE A 457 11.78 27.70 10.67
CA ILE A 457 10.48 27.34 11.26
C ILE A 457 9.61 26.47 10.34
N THR A 458 10.05 26.22 9.11
CA THR A 458 9.30 25.40 8.11
C THR A 458 10.15 24.28 7.52
N VAL A 459 11.29 23.96 8.13
CA VAL A 459 12.29 23.06 7.55
C VAL A 459 11.77 21.62 7.51
N ARG A 460 11.22 21.12 8.63
CA ARG A 460 10.66 19.76 8.69
C ARG A 460 9.40 19.67 7.84
N PHE A 461 8.57 20.73 7.87
CA PHE A 461 7.42 20.85 6.99
C PHE A 461 7.81 20.73 5.51
N SER A 462 8.84 21.47 5.05
CA SER A 462 9.28 21.41 3.65
C SER A 462 9.78 20.03 3.22
N ALA A 463 10.49 19.32 4.11
CA ALA A 463 10.90 17.95 3.88
C ALA A 463 9.69 17.01 3.77
N LEU A 464 8.71 17.16 4.67
CA LEU A 464 7.46 16.42 4.63
C LEU A 464 6.62 16.69 3.39
N MET A 465 6.62 17.91 2.85
CA MET A 465 5.90 18.22 1.61
C MET A 465 6.52 17.54 0.38
N ARG A 466 7.84 17.30 0.38
CA ARG A 466 8.48 16.45 -0.65
C ARG A 466 8.10 14.99 -0.47
N LEU A 467 8.04 14.51 0.78
CA LEU A 467 7.60 13.16 1.11
C LEU A 467 6.08 12.95 0.94
N ALA A 468 5.29 14.02 0.77
CA ALA A 468 3.88 13.90 0.42
C ALA A 468 3.67 13.34 -1.00
N ASP A 469 4.65 13.53 -1.89
CA ASP A 469 4.65 12.96 -3.23
C ASP A 469 5.18 11.51 -3.26
N TYR A 470 5.82 11.07 -2.17
CA TYR A 470 6.36 9.71 -1.98
C TYR A 470 6.39 9.36 -0.48
N PRO A 471 5.27 8.90 0.11
CA PRO A 471 5.20 8.57 1.53
C PRO A 471 5.54 7.10 1.80
N CYS A 472 5.88 6.28 0.79
CA CYS A 472 5.93 4.82 0.89
C CYS A 472 6.88 4.30 1.98
N LEU A 473 8.00 4.99 2.25
CA LEU A 473 8.91 4.65 3.35
C LEU A 473 8.47 5.17 4.73
N LEU A 474 7.47 6.07 4.78
CA LEU A 474 6.84 6.57 6.01
C LEU A 474 5.59 5.78 6.39
N THR A 475 4.69 5.56 5.43
CA THR A 475 3.59 4.58 5.56
C THR A 475 4.14 3.17 5.74
N SER A 476 5.37 2.96 5.25
CA SER A 476 6.19 1.76 5.34
C SER A 476 5.54 0.58 4.64
N GLU A 477 5.46 0.71 3.32
CA GLU A 477 5.04 -0.38 2.43
C GLU A 477 5.85 -1.68 2.60
N PRO A 478 7.20 -1.66 2.78
CA PRO A 478 7.92 -2.89 3.09
C PRO A 478 7.36 -3.60 4.33
N VAL A 479 7.02 -2.85 5.39
CA VAL A 479 6.43 -3.43 6.61
C VAL A 479 5.03 -3.96 6.35
N THR A 480 4.16 -3.19 5.71
CA THR A 480 2.78 -3.61 5.51
C THR A 480 2.69 -4.79 4.54
N ALA A 481 3.50 -4.85 3.48
CA ALA A 481 3.55 -5.99 2.56
C ALA A 481 4.01 -7.28 3.27
N THR A 482 5.08 -7.21 4.07
CA THR A 482 5.59 -8.37 4.83
C THR A 482 4.62 -8.81 5.93
N MET A 483 4.02 -7.87 6.67
CA MET A 483 3.02 -8.19 7.69
C MET A 483 1.76 -8.78 7.07
N MET A 484 1.27 -8.21 5.97
CA MET A 484 0.08 -8.71 5.28
C MET A 484 0.30 -10.08 4.65
N THR A 485 1.51 -10.38 4.18
CA THR A 485 1.88 -11.75 3.75
C THR A 485 1.71 -12.75 4.90
N ASN A 486 2.21 -12.40 6.08
CA ASN A 486 2.04 -13.24 7.28
C ASN A 486 0.58 -13.39 7.69
N ILE A 487 -0.21 -12.31 7.65
CA ILE A 487 -1.65 -12.30 7.98
C ILE A 487 -2.43 -13.15 6.97
N ILE A 488 -2.19 -12.98 5.68
CA ILE A 488 -2.82 -13.76 4.60
C ILE A 488 -2.44 -15.22 4.74
N ALA A 489 -1.20 -15.55 5.11
CA ALA A 489 -0.80 -16.94 5.30
C ALA A 489 -1.55 -17.63 6.45
N LEU A 490 -2.00 -16.88 7.47
CA LEU A 490 -2.85 -17.39 8.55
C LEU A 490 -4.33 -17.53 8.11
N HIS A 491 -4.77 -16.70 7.16
CA HIS A 491 -6.18 -16.57 6.74
C HIS A 491 -6.36 -16.71 5.22
N LYS A 492 -5.66 -17.67 4.61
CA LYS A 492 -5.49 -17.77 3.14
C LYS A 492 -6.80 -17.83 2.34
N GLU A 493 -7.86 -18.33 2.96
CA GLU A 493 -9.19 -18.53 2.37
C GLU A 493 -9.98 -17.22 2.24
N THR A 494 -9.59 -16.17 2.98
CA THR A 494 -10.30 -14.88 2.99
C THR A 494 -9.51 -13.83 2.21
N PRO A 495 -10.11 -13.12 1.24
CA PRO A 495 -9.42 -12.05 0.53
C PRO A 495 -9.10 -10.90 1.47
N ALA A 496 -7.81 -10.55 1.56
CA ALA A 496 -7.35 -9.40 2.35
C ALA A 496 -7.64 -8.04 1.69
N SER A 497 -7.86 -8.02 0.38
CA SER A 497 -7.99 -6.80 -0.42
C SER A 497 -9.31 -6.73 -1.22
N PRO A 498 -9.82 -5.52 -1.47
CA PRO A 498 -9.54 -4.30 -0.70
C PRO A 498 -10.02 -4.48 0.75
N ALA A 499 -9.50 -3.67 1.67
CA ALA A 499 -9.96 -3.71 3.05
C ALA A 499 -11.44 -3.31 3.14
N ARG A 500 -12.29 -4.19 3.68
CA ARG A 500 -13.74 -4.00 3.84
C ARG A 500 -14.08 -3.16 5.07
N VAL A 501 -13.39 -2.03 5.22
CA VAL A 501 -13.51 -1.13 6.35
C VAL A 501 -13.41 0.32 5.90
N CYS A 502 -13.98 1.24 6.67
CA CYS A 502 -13.74 2.65 6.44
C CYS A 502 -12.31 3.02 6.86
N LYS A 503 -11.47 3.46 5.91
CA LYS A 503 -10.11 3.99 6.17
C LYS A 503 -10.13 5.27 7.02
N GLY A 504 -11.26 6.00 7.01
CA GLY A 504 -11.38 7.31 7.63
C GLY A 504 -10.54 8.37 6.91
N CYS A 505 -10.69 8.43 5.57
CA CYS A 505 -9.85 9.28 4.70
C CYS A 505 -9.90 10.74 5.13
N ALA A 506 -8.75 11.41 5.11
CA ALA A 506 -8.53 12.74 5.64
C ALA A 506 -9.37 13.79 4.93
N SER A 507 -9.25 13.91 3.60
CA SER A 507 -10.03 14.92 2.84
C SER A 507 -11.53 14.69 2.97
N ALA A 508 -11.99 13.43 3.01
CA ALA A 508 -13.40 13.11 3.22
C ALA A 508 -13.91 13.41 4.64
N SER A 509 -13.01 13.53 5.62
CA SER A 509 -13.36 13.78 7.02
C SER A 509 -13.27 15.26 7.40
N LEU A 510 -12.40 16.02 6.72
CA LEU A 510 -12.05 17.39 7.09
C LEU A 510 -12.54 18.46 6.10
N VAL A 511 -12.67 18.13 4.82
CA VAL A 511 -12.89 19.14 3.76
C VAL A 511 -14.08 18.76 2.88
N ASP A 512 -14.04 17.60 2.24
CA ASP A 512 -15.02 17.16 1.25
C ASP A 512 -16.11 16.27 1.87
N PHE A 513 -17.38 16.56 1.56
CA PHE A 513 -18.52 15.73 1.98
C PHE A 513 -18.70 14.46 1.12
N ARG A 514 -17.59 13.82 0.73
CA ARG A 514 -17.58 12.68 -0.20
C ARG A 514 -17.80 11.32 0.46
N HIS A 515 -17.87 11.26 1.80
CA HIS A 515 -18.02 10.00 2.53
C HIS A 515 -19.27 9.20 2.13
N ALA A 516 -20.35 9.88 1.71
CA ALA A 516 -21.58 9.24 1.24
C ALA A 516 -21.41 8.40 -0.04
N TYR A 517 -20.28 8.54 -0.75
CA TYR A 517 -19.95 7.77 -1.96
C TYR A 517 -18.97 6.62 -1.67
N CYS A 518 -18.61 6.39 -0.40
CA CYS A 518 -17.77 5.28 0.01
C CYS A 518 -18.58 3.98 -0.02
N GLN A 519 -17.93 2.88 -0.42
CA GLN A 519 -18.61 1.61 -0.69
C GLN A 519 -18.14 0.46 0.18
N TYR A 520 -17.44 0.73 1.28
CA TYR A 520 -16.88 -0.33 2.11
C TYR A 520 -17.96 -1.26 2.70
N ARG A 521 -19.23 -0.82 2.80
CA ARG A 521 -20.35 -1.63 3.29
C ARG A 521 -21.00 -2.48 2.20
N GLU A 522 -20.92 -2.00 0.96
CA GLU A 522 -21.46 -2.62 -0.25
C GLU A 522 -20.36 -3.35 -1.05
N ALA A 523 -19.24 -3.66 -0.39
CA ALA A 523 -18.14 -4.42 -0.97
C ALA A 523 -18.59 -5.86 -1.25
N VAL A 524 -18.32 -6.35 -2.46
CA VAL A 524 -18.55 -7.75 -2.84
C VAL A 524 -17.69 -8.75 -2.05
#